data_AF-A0A351H6K9-F1
#
_entry.id   AF-A0A351H6K9-F1
#
_cell.length_a   1.000
_cell.length_b   1.000
_cell.length_c   1.000
_cell.angle_alpha   90.00
_cell.angle_beta   90.00
_cell.angle_gamma   90.00
#
_symmetry.space_group_name_H-M   'P 1'
#
loop_
_entity.id
_entity.type
_entity.pdbx_description
1 polymer ?
#
loop_
_entity_poly.entity_id
_entity_poly.type
_entity_poly.pdbx_seq_one_letter_code
_entity_poly.pdbx_strand_id
1 'polypeptide(L)'
;MLSGKSVNEIIEITGTERETTLKDMLSALDRLDIEYERERIQAYTVSDLPEICILSLETPRCWHWSLYRNGVFYDPEHGVLDDFPICRRKYYWKIKGKENIK
;
A
#
# COMPACT_ATOMS: atom_id res chain seq x y z
N MET A 1 2.84 5.57 -10.01
CA MET A 1 3.59 4.62 -9.17
C MET A 1 4.53 5.40 -8.26
N LEU A 2 4.53 5.11 -6.96
CA LEU A 2 5.34 5.84 -5.97
C LEU A 2 6.86 5.74 -6.17
N SER A 3 7.32 4.62 -6.71
CA SER A 3 8.74 4.37 -6.93
C SER A 3 9.29 4.95 -8.24
N GLY A 4 8.44 5.55 -9.09
CA GLY A 4 8.81 5.93 -10.46
C GLY A 4 9.13 4.74 -11.38
N LYS A 5 9.04 3.49 -10.88
CA LYS A 5 9.32 2.25 -11.61
C LYS A 5 8.09 1.74 -12.34
N SER A 6 8.31 0.91 -13.36
CA SER A 6 7.27 0.21 -14.09
C SER A 6 6.67 -0.96 -13.30
N VAL A 7 5.47 -1.42 -13.67
CA VAL A 7 4.81 -2.57 -13.02
C VAL A 7 5.69 -3.82 -13.08
N ASN A 8 6.37 -4.05 -14.21
CA ASN A 8 7.27 -5.18 -14.38
C ASN A 8 8.46 -5.15 -13.41
N GLU A 9 9.05 -3.97 -13.18
CA GLU A 9 10.12 -3.83 -12.19
C GLU A 9 9.62 -4.12 -10.78
N ILE A 10 8.39 -3.74 -10.44
CA ILE A 10 7.80 -4.09 -9.14
C ILE A 10 7.59 -5.60 -9.01
N ILE A 11 7.15 -6.28 -10.08
CA ILE A 11 6.99 -7.75 -10.10
C ILE A 11 8.33 -8.47 -9.93
N GLU A 12 9.39 -7.99 -10.58
CA GLU A 12 10.75 -8.52 -10.38
C GLU A 12 11.26 -8.29 -8.95
N ILE A 13 10.92 -7.15 -8.36
CA ILE A 13 11.32 -6.79 -6.99
C ILE A 13 10.57 -7.60 -5.95
N THR A 14 9.25 -7.80 -6.11
CA THR A 14 8.45 -8.64 -5.22
C THR A 14 8.77 -10.12 -5.40
N GLY A 15 9.25 -10.53 -6.58
CA GLY A 15 9.66 -11.91 -6.86
C GLY A 15 8.48 -12.89 -6.96
N THR A 16 7.28 -12.38 -7.20
CA THR A 16 6.05 -13.17 -7.31
C THR A 16 5.08 -12.52 -8.31
N GLU A 17 4.50 -13.35 -9.18
CA GLU A 17 3.41 -12.99 -10.12
C GLU A 17 2.01 -13.25 -9.52
N ARG A 18 1.92 -13.62 -8.24
CA ARG A 18 0.68 -14.03 -7.55
C ARG A 18 0.47 -13.20 -6.27
N GLU A 19 -0.18 -13.78 -5.26
CA GLU A 19 -0.44 -13.15 -3.97
C GLU A 19 0.87 -12.74 -3.28
N THR A 20 0.93 -11.49 -2.80
CA THR A 20 2.05 -10.96 -2.04
C THR A 20 1.75 -11.01 -0.56
N THR A 21 2.63 -11.63 0.23
CA THR A 21 2.49 -11.60 1.69
C THR A 21 2.96 -10.25 2.24
N LEU A 22 2.63 -9.95 3.50
CA LEU A 22 3.19 -8.79 4.21
C LEU A 22 4.72 -8.78 4.14
N LYS A 23 5.37 -9.94 4.29
CA LYS A 23 6.83 -10.03 4.24
C LYS A 23 7.37 -9.63 2.86
N ASP A 24 6.69 -10.04 1.78
CA ASP A 24 7.10 -9.70 0.41
C ASP A 24 6.92 -8.21 0.14
N MET A 25 5.81 -7.62 0.60
CA MET A 25 5.57 -6.19 0.50
C MET A 25 6.61 -5.38 1.28
N LEU A 26 6.91 -5.75 2.52
CA LEU A 26 7.94 -5.07 3.32
C LEU A 26 9.33 -5.21 2.67
N SER A 27 9.68 -6.41 2.21
CA SER A 27 10.92 -6.65 1.48
C SER A 27 11.01 -5.84 0.20
N ALA A 28 9.89 -5.63 -0.52
CA ALA A 28 9.86 -4.78 -1.70
C ALA A 28 10.11 -3.31 -1.35
N LEU A 29 9.55 -2.81 -0.24
CA LEU A 29 9.82 -1.45 0.24
C LEU A 29 11.29 -1.27 0.63
N ASP A 30 11.86 -2.23 1.36
CA ASP A 30 13.29 -2.25 1.71
C ASP A 30 14.15 -2.22 0.43
N ARG A 31 13.81 -3.02 -0.59
CA ARG A 31 14.53 -3.04 -1.89
C ARG A 31 14.37 -1.75 -2.70
N LEU A 32 13.25 -1.05 -2.52
CA LEU A 32 12.95 0.22 -3.18
C LEU A 32 13.53 1.43 -2.44
N ASP A 33 14.26 1.23 -1.33
CA ASP A 33 14.77 2.31 -0.46
C ASP A 33 13.63 3.23 0.05
N ILE A 34 12.43 2.65 0.22
CA ILE A 34 11.26 3.36 0.75
C ILE A 34 11.24 3.18 2.27
N GLU A 35 11.42 4.27 2.99
CA GLU A 35 11.31 4.26 4.45
C GLU A 35 9.84 4.10 4.87
N TYR A 36 9.58 3.20 5.81
CA TYR A 36 8.24 2.96 6.33
C TYR A 36 8.28 2.64 7.83
N GLU A 37 7.15 2.86 8.50
CA GLU A 37 6.95 2.46 9.89
C GLU A 37 6.52 1.00 9.93
N ARG A 38 7.26 0.17 10.66
CA ARG A 38 6.95 -1.26 10.84
C ARG A 38 5.75 -1.51 11.76
N GLU A 39 5.30 -0.47 12.46
CA GLU A 39 4.11 -0.53 13.30
C GLU A 39 2.86 -0.75 12.44
N ARG A 40 2.07 -1.76 12.81
CA ARG A 40 0.78 -2.03 12.19
C ARG A 40 -0.29 -1.25 12.95
N ILE A 41 -0.87 -0.25 12.32
CA ILE A 41 -1.92 0.58 12.92
C ILE A 41 -3.26 0.22 12.30
N GLN A 42 -4.30 0.14 13.13
CA GLN A 42 -5.67 -0.10 12.66
C GLN A 42 -6.29 1.22 12.21
N ALA A 43 -6.84 1.25 10.99
CA ALA A 43 -7.59 2.41 10.48
C ALA A 43 -9.09 2.13 10.52
N TYR A 44 -9.88 3.14 10.89
CA TYR A 44 -11.34 3.07 10.84
C TYR A 44 -11.90 4.00 9.76
N THR A 45 -11.28 5.17 9.60
CA THR A 45 -11.69 6.25 8.69
C THR A 45 -10.51 6.76 7.87
N VAL A 46 -10.78 7.53 6.81
CA VAL A 46 -9.73 8.20 6.00
C VAL A 46 -8.92 9.17 6.85
N SER A 47 -9.56 9.82 7.83
CA SER A 47 -8.92 10.80 8.72
C SER A 47 -7.85 10.19 9.63
N ASP A 48 -7.87 8.86 9.82
CA ASP A 48 -6.82 8.14 10.56
C ASP A 48 -5.55 7.92 9.71
N LEU A 49 -5.64 8.10 8.39
CA LEU A 49 -4.56 7.78 7.47
C LEU A 49 -3.56 8.95 7.36
N PRO A 50 -2.26 8.66 7.36
CA PRO A 50 -1.24 9.66 7.08
C PRO A 50 -1.23 10.01 5.58
N GLU A 51 -0.49 11.05 5.20
CA GLU A 51 -0.37 11.51 3.80
C GLU A 51 -0.07 10.39 2.79
N ILE A 52 0.68 9.37 3.22
CA ILE A 52 1.06 8.21 2.42
C ILE A 52 1.18 6.96 3.29
N CYS A 53 0.46 5.90 2.93
CA CYS A 53 0.55 4.60 3.61
C CYS A 53 0.15 3.44 2.71
N ILE A 54 0.63 2.25 3.07
CA ILE A 54 0.16 1.01 2.50
C ILE A 54 -0.96 0.46 3.38
N LEU A 55 -2.06 0.09 2.74
CA LEU A 55 -3.25 -0.44 3.36
C LEU A 55 -3.38 -1.93 3.07
N SER A 56 -3.71 -2.66 4.12
CA SER A 56 -4.12 -4.05 4.12
C SER A 56 -5.62 -4.07 4.38
N LEU A 57 -6.39 -4.41 3.35
CA LEU A 57 -7.84 -4.38 3.37
C LEU A 57 -8.37 -5.81 3.34
N GLU A 58 -9.11 -6.18 4.39
CA GLU A 58 -9.78 -7.48 4.47
C GLU A 58 -11.23 -7.31 4.01
N THR A 59 -11.54 -7.83 2.82
CA THR A 59 -12.90 -7.93 2.30
C THR A 59 -13.47 -9.33 2.57
N PRO A 60 -14.79 -9.53 2.48
CA PRO A 60 -15.40 -10.86 2.64
C PRO A 60 -14.93 -11.91 1.62
N ARG A 61 -14.35 -11.49 0.49
CA ARG A 61 -13.97 -12.38 -0.62
C ARG A 61 -12.46 -12.62 -0.68
N CYS A 62 -11.67 -11.61 -0.37
CA CYS A 62 -10.23 -11.63 -0.50
C CYS A 62 -9.59 -10.59 0.42
N TRP A 63 -8.30 -10.76 0.62
CA TRP A 63 -7.47 -9.75 1.23
C TRP A 63 -6.61 -9.12 0.12
N HIS A 64 -6.55 -7.79 0.08
CA HIS A 64 -5.76 -7.09 -0.91
C HIS A 64 -4.99 -5.91 -0.32
N TRP A 65 -3.92 -5.54 -1.03
CA TRP A 65 -3.11 -4.38 -0.75
C TRP A 65 -3.60 -3.19 -1.55
N SER A 66 -3.79 -2.07 -0.88
CA SER A 66 -4.07 -0.79 -1.52
C SER A 66 -3.05 0.24 -1.09
N LEU A 67 -2.72 1.17 -1.96
CA LEU A 67 -1.86 2.30 -1.61
C LEU A 67 -2.72 3.55 -1.43
N TYR A 68 -2.56 4.23 -0.31
CA TYR A 68 -3.17 5.53 -0.08
C TYR A 68 -2.15 6.65 -0.21
N ARG A 69 -2.55 7.72 -0.92
CA ARG A 69 -1.81 8.97 -0.98
C ARG A 69 -2.77 10.15 -1.10
N ASN A 70 -2.73 11.08 -0.14
CA ASN A 70 -3.48 12.34 -0.17
C ASN A 70 -4.95 12.21 -0.58
N GLY A 71 -5.69 11.27 0.01
CA GLY A 71 -7.11 11.06 -0.29
C GLY A 71 -7.38 10.07 -1.43
N VAL A 72 -6.36 9.64 -2.18
CA VAL A 72 -6.51 8.74 -3.32
C VAL A 72 -6.06 7.34 -2.97
N PHE A 73 -6.90 6.35 -3.26
CA PHE A 73 -6.60 4.94 -3.11
C PHE A 73 -6.27 4.34 -4.47
N TYR A 74 -5.13 3.68 -4.56
CA TYR A 74 -4.68 2.96 -5.74
C TYR A 74 -4.81 1.47 -5.45
N ASP A 75 -5.88 0.88 -5.96
CA ASP A 75 -6.20 -0.52 -5.80
C ASP A 75 -6.04 -1.26 -7.15
N PRO A 76 -5.32 -2.38 -7.20
CA PRO A 76 -5.14 -3.13 -8.44
C PRO A 76 -6.41 -3.85 -8.92
N GLU A 77 -7.35 -4.17 -8.02
CA GLU A 77 -8.61 -4.87 -8.35
C GLU A 77 -9.71 -3.86 -8.76
N HIS A 78 -9.76 -2.72 -8.09
CA HIS A 78 -10.82 -1.71 -8.25
C HIS A 78 -10.37 -0.43 -8.98
N GLY A 79 -9.09 -0.27 -9.26
CA GLY A 79 -8.52 0.92 -9.90
C GLY A 79 -8.27 2.06 -8.91
N VAL A 80 -8.45 3.29 -9.38
CA VAL A 80 -8.26 4.49 -8.54
C VAL A 80 -9.60 4.85 -7.89
N LEU A 81 -9.64 4.86 -6.56
CA LEU A 81 -10.81 5.24 -5.77
C LEU A 81 -10.54 6.55 -5.03
N ASP A 82 -11.54 7.42 -4.99
CA ASP A 82 -11.56 8.67 -4.23
C ASP A 82 -12.15 8.52 -2.82
N ASP A 83 -12.75 7.36 -2.52
CA ASP A 83 -13.39 7.08 -1.24
C ASP A 83 -12.86 5.80 -0.58
N PHE A 84 -13.03 5.68 0.75
CA PHE A 84 -12.43 4.60 1.52
C PHE A 84 -13.22 3.30 1.32
N PRO A 85 -12.62 2.23 0.79
CA PRO A 85 -13.35 1.02 0.49
C PRO A 85 -14.03 0.43 1.75
N ILE A 86 -15.22 -0.13 1.56
CA ILE A 86 -16.00 -0.77 2.62
C ILE A 86 -15.37 -2.14 2.90
N CYS A 87 -14.58 -2.24 3.97
CA CYS A 87 -13.86 -3.45 4.36
C CYS A 87 -14.08 -3.75 5.85
N ARG A 88 -14.00 -5.03 6.23
CA ARG A 88 -14.24 -5.46 7.63
C ARG A 88 -13.07 -5.14 8.55
N ARG A 89 -11.85 -5.29 8.06
CA ARG A 89 -10.63 -4.89 8.78
C ARG A 89 -9.71 -4.13 7.86
N LYS A 90 -9.05 -3.13 8.42
CA LYS A 90 -8.16 -2.23 7.70
C LYS A 90 -6.95 -1.96 8.59
N TYR A 91 -5.79 -2.32 8.10
CA TYR A 91 -4.52 -2.01 8.76
C TYR A 91 -3.67 -1.19 7.81
N TYR A 92 -2.87 -0.28 8.34
CA TYR A 92 -1.93 0.48 7.54
C TYR A 92 -0.53 0.47 8.15
N TRP A 93 0.44 0.64 7.24
CA TRP A 93 1.83 0.95 7.54
C TRP A 93 2.13 2.31 6.93
N LYS A 94 2.52 3.26 7.77
CA LYS A 94 2.85 4.60 7.34
C LYS A 94 4.15 4.58 6.53
N ILE A 95 4.14 5.20 5.36
CA ILE A 95 5.37 5.45 4.61
C ILE A 95 5.95 6.77 5.12
N LYS A 96 7.25 6.78 5.46
CA LYS A 96 7.96 8.01 5.80
C LYS A 96 8.39 8.64 4.49
N GLY A 97 7.72 9.72 4.10
CA GLY A 97 8.00 10.38 2.83
C GLY A 97 9.42 10.97 2.80
N LYS A 98 10.22 10.59 1.80
CA LYS A 98 11.14 11.53 1.17
C LYS A 98 10.28 12.51 0.35
N GLU A 99 10.36 13.79 0.66
CA GLU A 99 9.73 14.92 -0.07
C GLU A 99 10.18 15.06 -1.55
N ASN A 100 10.87 14.08 -2.12
CA ASN A 100 11.53 14.19 -3.42
C ASN A 100 11.23 12.98 -4.31
N ILE A 101 10.03 12.92 -4.86
CA ILE A 101 9.81 12.22 -6.13
C ILE A 101 9.52 13.33 -7.15
N LYS A 102 10.60 13.82 -7.77
CA LYS A 102 10.55 14.67 -8.97
C LYS A 102 10.26 13.82 -10.19
#